data_AF-A0A7C5MGK8-F1
#
_entry.id   AF-A0A7C5MGK8-F1
#
_cell.length_a   1.000
_cell.length_b   1.000
_cell.length_c   1.000
_cell.angle_alpha   90.00
_cell.angle_beta   90.00
_cell.angle_gamma   90.00
#
_symmetry.space_group_name_H-M   'P 1'
#
loop_
_entity.id
_entity.type
_entity.pdbx_description
1 polymer ?
#
loop_
_entity_poly.entity_id
_entity_poly.type
_entity_poly.pdbx_seq_one_letter_code
_entity_poly.pdbx_strand_id
1 'polypeptide(L)'
;MTLRLLVLSVWAAAALGVQNPSEFRVSLSGGALSYYGVRPEKAEAPVPLLIVVPPRLERAAALAAFEQWNGPASSRGWALAVPFGRWSGSGDWADASARLLEAAAADASARLEADPARVYLAASGDAAPVAFYAASRIPHRFAAAAVLGGDAWEAIETNRLFGANTALVPVLWAAPRPAAEPALRKLEAAGYNAVLRPPEETPPEAALEWLSGHRLERYPTKVDCETGNSAFARCYWIQITRFDPAQRNDALPVSRVPPSSGAFFEFGRFGYSRTDPGPGVQVERLPENYRGPLRIGDRIVAVGGRPVENGAAFQTLMDQLSEERPAALMVQRGGQRLRLETRVVLPRREENFTARIQAQWFPDTGEVLLISRGVSEMRLELPAGWLPARLNWNGEDAGTASRAGCWM
;
A
#
# COMPACT_ATOMS: atom_id res chain seq x y z
N MET A 1 -20.89 44.76 35.87
CA MET A 1 -21.00 44.97 34.41
C MET A 1 -19.88 44.19 33.74
N THR A 2 -20.17 42.99 33.25
CA THR A 2 -19.18 42.10 32.63
C THR A 2 -19.74 41.63 31.30
N LEU A 3 -19.08 42.07 30.23
CA LEU A 3 -19.44 41.89 28.83
C LEU A 3 -19.09 40.46 28.41
N ARG A 4 -20.09 39.63 28.09
CA ARG A 4 -19.89 38.34 27.40
C ARG A 4 -19.97 38.58 25.89
N LEU A 5 -18.83 38.51 25.21
CA LEU A 5 -18.73 38.42 23.76
C LEU A 5 -19.02 36.98 23.33
N LEU A 6 -20.17 36.80 22.66
CA LEU A 6 -20.53 35.59 21.94
C LEU A 6 -19.88 35.68 20.55
N VAL A 7 -18.86 34.85 20.29
CA VAL A 7 -18.33 34.65 18.94
C VAL A 7 -19.17 33.58 18.27
N LEU A 8 -20.11 34.01 17.43
CA LEU A 8 -20.80 33.17 16.46
C LEU A 8 -19.90 33.02 15.23
N SER A 9 -19.20 31.89 15.15
CA SER A 9 -18.51 31.45 13.94
C SER A 9 -19.54 30.95 12.93
N VAL A 10 -19.90 31.81 11.99
CA VAL A 10 -20.69 31.45 10.80
C VAL A 10 -19.78 30.67 9.84
N TRP A 11 -19.91 29.35 9.86
CA TRP A 11 -19.44 28.51 8.75
C TRP A 11 -20.47 28.65 7.60
N ALA A 12 -20.22 29.58 6.69
CA ALA A 12 -20.88 29.59 5.40
C ALA A 12 -20.24 28.50 4.53
N ALA A 13 -20.72 27.26 4.69
CA ALA A 13 -20.46 26.21 3.71
C ALA A 13 -21.20 26.60 2.42
N ALA A 14 -20.45 27.00 1.39
CA ALA A 14 -20.97 27.05 0.05
C ALA A 14 -21.48 25.64 -0.30
N ALA A 15 -22.80 25.50 -0.39
CA ALA A 15 -23.46 24.30 -0.90
C ALA A 15 -23.16 24.18 -2.41
N LEU A 16 -21.93 23.79 -2.74
CA LEU A 16 -21.62 23.19 -4.02
C LEU A 16 -22.46 21.92 -4.10
N GLY A 17 -23.33 21.83 -5.10
CA GLY A 17 -24.27 20.72 -5.27
C GLY A 17 -23.57 19.39 -5.07
N VAL A 18 -23.98 18.64 -4.04
CA VAL A 18 -23.44 17.31 -3.77
C VAL A 18 -23.85 16.43 -4.95
N GLN A 19 -22.92 16.20 -5.87
CA GLN A 19 -23.13 15.25 -6.95
C GLN A 19 -23.28 13.85 -6.34
N ASN A 20 -24.40 13.20 -6.64
CA ASN A 20 -24.60 11.82 -6.20
C ASN A 20 -23.58 10.91 -6.91
N PRO A 21 -22.82 10.08 -6.16
CA PRO A 21 -21.90 9.15 -6.79
C PRO A 21 -22.66 8.13 -7.64
N SER A 22 -22.09 7.80 -8.80
CA SER A 22 -22.50 6.61 -9.53
C SER A 22 -21.85 5.38 -8.92
N GLU A 23 -22.56 4.26 -8.90
CA GLU A 23 -22.02 3.00 -8.40
C GLU A 23 -21.60 2.11 -9.57
N PHE A 24 -20.37 1.59 -9.52
CA PHE A 24 -19.81 0.71 -10.52
C PHE A 24 -19.31 -0.58 -9.88
N ARG A 25 -19.14 -1.63 -10.69
CA ARG A 25 -18.67 -2.94 -10.24
C ARG A 25 -17.67 -3.54 -11.20
N VAL A 26 -16.57 -4.04 -10.65
CA VAL A 26 -15.51 -4.77 -11.35
C VAL A 26 -15.42 -6.17 -10.77
N SER A 27 -15.23 -7.17 -11.62
CA SER A 27 -15.06 -8.57 -11.21
C SER A 27 -13.81 -9.16 -11.85
N LEU A 28 -13.05 -9.92 -11.06
CA LEU A 28 -11.90 -10.71 -11.51
C LEU A 28 -12.07 -12.17 -11.05
N SER A 29 -11.30 -13.08 -11.63
CA SER A 29 -11.15 -14.44 -11.12
C SER A 29 -10.56 -14.40 -9.70
N GLY A 30 -11.41 -14.43 -8.67
CA GLY A 30 -11.00 -14.33 -7.27
C GLY A 30 -11.78 -13.29 -6.44
N GLY A 31 -12.64 -12.47 -7.05
CA GLY A 31 -13.48 -11.55 -6.29
C GLY A 31 -14.16 -10.47 -7.13
N ALA A 32 -14.97 -9.64 -6.47
CA ALA A 32 -15.58 -8.47 -7.08
C ALA A 32 -15.44 -7.27 -6.14
N LEU A 33 -15.17 -6.11 -6.73
CA LEU A 33 -15.05 -4.84 -6.03
C LEU A 33 -16.06 -3.88 -6.65
N SER A 34 -16.84 -3.20 -5.83
CA SER A 34 -17.67 -2.09 -6.26
C SER A 34 -16.98 -0.78 -5.90
N TYR A 35 -17.36 0.32 -6.52
CA TYR A 35 -16.87 1.63 -6.13
C TYR A 35 -17.89 2.72 -6.42
N TYR A 36 -17.87 3.76 -5.58
CA TYR A 36 -18.52 5.03 -5.87
C TYR A 36 -17.60 5.84 -6.77
N GLY A 37 -18.13 6.38 -7.87
CA GLY A 37 -17.37 7.18 -8.84
C GLY A 37 -18.11 8.47 -9.20
N VAL A 38 -17.36 9.57 -9.29
CA VAL A 38 -17.88 10.85 -9.77
C VAL A 38 -16.82 11.59 -10.59
N ARG A 39 -17.26 12.24 -11.66
CA ARG A 39 -16.49 13.22 -12.42
C ARG A 39 -17.12 14.60 -12.22
N PRO A 40 -16.36 15.65 -11.89
CA PRO A 40 -16.91 17.00 -11.77
C PRO A 40 -17.55 17.43 -13.10
N GLU A 41 -18.79 17.94 -13.04
CA GLU A 41 -19.60 18.29 -14.23
C GLU A 41 -18.93 19.31 -15.15
N LYS A 42 -18.14 20.23 -14.58
CA LYS A 42 -17.51 21.35 -15.29
C LYS A 42 -16.05 21.10 -15.67
N ALA A 43 -15.51 19.92 -15.38
CA ALA A 43 -14.11 19.62 -15.68
C ALA A 43 -13.96 19.13 -17.12
N GLU A 44 -13.06 19.76 -17.88
CA GLU A 44 -12.67 19.28 -19.21
C GLU A 44 -11.80 18.03 -19.09
N ALA A 45 -12.14 16.99 -19.85
CA ALA A 45 -11.36 15.77 -19.91
C ALA A 45 -10.05 15.97 -20.72
N PRO A 46 -8.96 15.24 -20.40
CA PRO A 46 -8.88 14.23 -19.35
C PRO A 46 -8.59 14.83 -17.96
N VAL A 47 -9.26 14.30 -16.93
CA VAL A 47 -9.19 14.83 -15.55
C VAL A 47 -8.26 14.01 -14.67
N PRO A 48 -7.58 14.58 -13.66
CA PRO A 48 -6.94 13.77 -12.63
C PRO A 48 -7.94 12.86 -11.92
N LEU A 49 -7.51 11.68 -11.51
CA LEU A 49 -8.33 10.73 -10.76
C LEU A 49 -7.71 10.43 -9.41
N LEU A 50 -8.50 10.59 -8.35
CA LEU A 50 -8.16 10.15 -7.00
C LEU A 50 -8.90 8.85 -6.67
N ILE A 51 -8.16 7.80 -6.34
CA ILE A 51 -8.70 6.58 -5.73
C ILE A 51 -8.53 6.70 -4.21
N VAL A 52 -9.61 6.73 -3.44
CA VAL A 52 -9.55 6.80 -1.97
C VAL A 52 -9.97 5.46 -1.37
N VAL A 53 -9.06 4.75 -0.73
CA VAL A 53 -9.38 3.50 -0.03
C VAL A 53 -9.96 3.82 1.34
N PRO A 54 -11.22 3.45 1.63
CA PRO A 54 -11.82 3.71 2.93
C PRO A 54 -11.20 2.83 4.02
N PRO A 55 -11.22 3.26 5.31
CA PRO A 55 -10.70 2.47 6.44
C PRO A 55 -11.28 1.06 6.54
N ARG A 56 -12.52 0.90 6.04
CA ARG A 56 -13.21 -0.39 5.90
C ARG A 56 -13.90 -0.41 4.55
N LEU A 57 -14.01 -1.59 3.95
CA LEU A 57 -14.69 -1.77 2.68
C LEU A 57 -16.21 -1.96 2.77
N GLU A 58 -16.80 -1.74 3.93
CA GLU A 58 -18.24 -1.70 4.00
C GLU A 58 -18.78 -0.45 3.29
N ARG A 59 -19.96 -0.60 2.68
CA ARG A 59 -20.60 0.47 1.89
C ARG A 59 -20.69 1.79 2.66
N ALA A 60 -21.01 1.74 3.95
CA ALA A 60 -21.13 2.93 4.81
C ALA A 60 -19.79 3.67 4.97
N ALA A 61 -18.69 2.94 5.19
CA ALA A 61 -17.36 3.54 5.32
C ALA A 61 -16.87 4.14 3.99
N ALA A 62 -17.20 3.51 2.86
CA ALA A 62 -16.92 4.08 1.54
C ALA A 62 -17.74 5.33 1.25
N LEU A 63 -19.01 5.39 1.66
CA LEU A 63 -19.81 6.60 1.51
C LEU A 63 -19.24 7.75 2.36
N ALA A 64 -18.87 7.48 3.61
CA ALA A 64 -18.23 8.47 4.47
C ALA A 64 -16.90 8.99 3.89
N ALA A 65 -16.06 8.09 3.34
CA ALA A 65 -14.84 8.50 2.65
C ALA A 65 -15.14 9.31 1.38
N PHE A 66 -16.18 8.94 0.62
CA PHE A 66 -16.62 9.72 -0.54
C PHE A 66 -17.02 11.15 -0.14
N GLU A 67 -17.86 11.30 0.88
CA GLU A 67 -18.30 12.60 1.38
C GLU A 67 -17.13 13.47 1.85
N GLN A 68 -16.15 12.88 2.54
CA GLN A 68 -14.95 13.58 3.01
C GLN A 68 -14.09 14.12 1.85
N TRP A 69 -13.91 13.33 0.78
CA TRP A 69 -12.96 13.65 -0.28
C TRP A 69 -13.58 14.34 -1.51
N ASN A 70 -14.90 14.26 -1.69
CA ASN A 70 -15.56 14.81 -2.87
C ASN A 70 -15.42 16.33 -2.96
N GLY A 71 -15.59 17.08 -1.86
CA GLY A 71 -15.41 18.53 -1.84
C GLY A 71 -13.99 18.97 -2.23
N PRO A 72 -12.94 18.45 -1.55
CA PRO A 72 -11.55 18.75 -1.88
C PRO A 72 -11.12 18.35 -3.30
N ALA A 73 -11.61 17.21 -3.81
CA ALA A 73 -11.29 16.74 -5.17
C ALA A 73 -12.04 17.53 -6.26
N SER A 74 -13.34 17.74 -6.10
CA SER A 74 -14.16 18.48 -7.08
C SER A 74 -13.75 19.95 -7.19
N SER A 75 -13.32 20.59 -6.11
CA SER A 75 -12.80 21.97 -6.14
C SER A 75 -11.53 22.12 -6.99
N ARG A 76 -10.82 21.02 -7.25
CA ARG A 76 -9.65 20.94 -8.15
C ARG A 76 -9.99 20.41 -9.54
N GLY A 77 -11.25 20.08 -9.81
CA GLY A 77 -11.65 19.43 -11.06
C GLY A 77 -11.18 17.98 -11.18
N TRP A 78 -10.96 17.28 -10.06
CA TRP A 78 -10.52 15.88 -10.07
C TRP A 78 -11.71 14.94 -9.99
N ALA A 79 -11.65 13.84 -10.74
CA ALA A 79 -12.53 12.69 -10.53
C ALA A 79 -12.16 11.97 -9.24
N LEU A 80 -13.16 11.35 -8.62
CA LEU A 80 -13.02 10.59 -7.38
C LEU A 80 -13.61 9.19 -7.57
N ALA A 81 -12.89 8.17 -7.12
CA ALA A 81 -13.42 6.82 -6.97
C ALA A 81 -13.10 6.24 -5.58
N VAL A 82 -14.09 5.62 -4.95
CA VAL A 82 -13.99 5.06 -3.58
C VAL A 82 -14.48 3.60 -3.59
N PRO A 83 -13.58 2.61 -3.50
CA PRO A 83 -13.96 1.20 -3.56
C PRO A 83 -14.60 0.69 -2.27
N PHE A 84 -15.47 -0.31 -2.41
CA PHE A 84 -16.13 -1.06 -1.34
C PHE A 84 -16.53 -2.47 -1.79
N GLY A 85 -16.83 -3.34 -0.84
CA GLY A 85 -17.21 -4.73 -1.08
C GLY A 85 -16.31 -5.71 -0.35
N ARG A 86 -16.25 -6.96 -0.82
CA ARG A 86 -15.41 -7.99 -0.20
C ARG A 86 -14.10 -8.12 -0.98
N TRP A 87 -13.00 -7.70 -0.36
CA TRP A 87 -11.75 -8.42 -0.53
C TRP A 87 -11.83 -9.72 0.26
N SER A 88 -11.15 -10.77 -0.19
CA SER A 88 -11.10 -12.02 0.56
C SER A 88 -10.57 -11.78 1.97
N GLY A 89 -11.42 -11.90 2.99
CA GLY A 89 -11.02 -11.93 4.40
C GLY A 89 -10.72 -10.58 5.03
N SER A 90 -11.35 -10.33 6.18
CA SER A 90 -11.02 -9.23 7.09
C SER A 90 -9.55 -9.28 7.51
N GLY A 91 -8.70 -8.35 7.04
CA GLY A 91 -7.41 -8.04 7.65
C GLY A 91 -6.13 -8.53 6.94
N ASP A 92 -6.23 -9.28 5.84
CA ASP A 92 -5.04 -9.73 5.11
C ASP A 92 -4.96 -9.04 3.73
N TRP A 93 -4.23 -7.92 3.68
CA TRP A 93 -3.84 -7.29 2.43
C TRP A 93 -2.95 -8.23 1.63
N ALA A 94 -3.50 -8.77 0.55
CA ALA A 94 -2.87 -9.77 -0.28
C ALA A 94 -2.85 -9.33 -1.74
N ASP A 95 -2.12 -10.10 -2.53
CA ASP A 95 -2.01 -9.94 -3.97
C ASP A 95 -3.38 -9.91 -4.69
N ALA A 96 -4.35 -10.72 -4.25
CA ALA A 96 -5.70 -10.68 -4.81
C ALA A 96 -6.37 -9.29 -4.65
N SER A 97 -6.20 -8.65 -3.49
CA SER A 97 -6.73 -7.33 -3.22
C SER A 97 -6.05 -6.25 -4.05
N ALA A 98 -4.72 -6.32 -4.21
CA ALA A 98 -3.97 -5.40 -5.07
C ALA A 98 -4.42 -5.50 -6.53
N ARG A 99 -4.67 -6.70 -7.05
CA ARG A 99 -5.22 -6.92 -8.40
C ARG A 99 -6.62 -6.35 -8.58
N LEU A 100 -7.50 -6.55 -7.59
CA LEU A 100 -8.84 -5.97 -7.62
C LEU A 100 -8.79 -4.44 -7.61
N LEU A 101 -7.88 -3.84 -6.82
CA LEU A 101 -7.67 -2.40 -6.81
C LEU A 101 -7.11 -1.90 -8.15
N GLU A 102 -6.15 -2.61 -8.75
CA GLU A 102 -5.61 -2.31 -10.09
C GLU A 102 -6.70 -2.27 -11.15
N ALA A 103 -7.60 -3.27 -11.13
CA ALA A 103 -8.72 -3.37 -12.06
C ALA A 103 -9.80 -2.32 -11.80
N ALA A 104 -10.10 -2.00 -10.54
CA ALA A 104 -11.02 -0.90 -10.21
C ALA A 104 -10.46 0.46 -10.64
N ALA A 105 -9.18 0.71 -10.41
CA ALA A 105 -8.51 1.91 -10.92
C ALA A 105 -8.54 1.97 -12.45
N ALA A 106 -8.36 0.83 -13.13
CA ALA A 106 -8.47 0.73 -14.59
C ALA A 106 -9.85 1.14 -15.11
N ASP A 107 -10.90 0.54 -14.55
CA ASP A 107 -12.28 0.77 -14.95
C ASP A 107 -12.69 2.21 -14.61
N ALA A 108 -12.31 2.72 -13.44
CA ALA A 108 -12.56 4.11 -13.03
C ALA A 108 -11.86 5.10 -13.96
N SER A 109 -10.58 4.86 -14.32
CA SER A 109 -9.87 5.71 -15.28
C SER A 109 -10.58 5.79 -16.63
N ALA A 110 -11.10 4.68 -17.13
CA ALA A 110 -11.83 4.65 -18.40
C ALA A 110 -13.19 5.36 -18.30
N ARG A 111 -13.99 5.07 -17.27
CA ARG A 111 -15.35 5.61 -17.12
C ARG A 111 -15.41 7.07 -16.74
N LEU A 112 -14.42 7.53 -15.97
CA LEU A 112 -14.36 8.91 -15.49
C LEU A 112 -13.46 9.79 -16.37
N GLU A 113 -13.01 9.27 -17.53
CA GLU A 113 -12.16 9.96 -18.51
C GLU A 113 -10.90 10.55 -17.87
N ALA A 114 -10.22 9.72 -17.07
CA ALA A 114 -9.06 10.14 -16.32
C ALA A 114 -7.81 10.29 -17.20
N ASP A 115 -6.97 11.26 -16.88
CA ASP A 115 -5.61 11.36 -17.42
C ASP A 115 -4.77 10.21 -16.83
N PRO A 116 -4.28 9.27 -17.65
CA PRO A 116 -3.49 8.14 -17.16
C PRO A 116 -2.16 8.56 -16.51
N ALA A 117 -1.68 9.78 -16.77
CA ALA A 117 -0.50 10.33 -16.10
C ALA A 117 -0.81 10.95 -14.72
N ARG A 118 -2.08 11.11 -14.36
CA ARG A 118 -2.54 11.77 -13.11
C ARG A 118 -3.58 10.92 -12.38
N VAL A 119 -3.23 9.66 -12.12
CA VAL A 119 -3.99 8.76 -11.26
C VAL A 119 -3.28 8.67 -9.91
N TYR A 120 -3.99 8.95 -8.83
CA TYR A 120 -3.43 9.02 -7.47
C TYR A 120 -4.15 8.06 -6.54
N LEU A 121 -3.45 7.63 -5.50
CA LEU A 121 -4.00 6.79 -4.44
C LEU A 121 -4.01 7.53 -3.11
N ALA A 122 -5.09 7.45 -2.35
CA ALA A 122 -5.16 7.94 -0.99
C ALA A 122 -5.72 6.86 -0.06
N ALA A 123 -5.23 6.81 1.17
CA ALA A 123 -5.77 5.97 2.23
C ALA A 123 -5.63 6.67 3.60
N SER A 124 -6.41 6.23 4.58
CA SER A 124 -6.34 6.79 5.94
C SER A 124 -6.59 5.73 7.01
N GLY A 125 -6.05 5.97 8.20
CA GLY A 125 -6.26 5.11 9.38
C GLY A 125 -5.93 3.63 9.10
N ASP A 126 -6.91 2.75 9.35
CA ASP A 126 -6.77 1.29 9.16
C ASP A 126 -6.50 0.87 7.70
N ALA A 127 -6.73 1.75 6.71
CA ALA A 127 -6.40 1.51 5.31
C ALA A 127 -4.99 1.97 4.91
N ALA A 128 -4.20 2.54 5.82
CA ALA A 128 -2.83 2.96 5.51
C ALA A 128 -1.96 1.85 4.84
N PRO A 129 -1.97 0.59 5.31
CA PRO A 129 -1.17 -0.49 4.72
C PRO A 129 -1.40 -0.68 3.20
N VAL A 130 -2.60 -0.36 2.71
CA VAL A 130 -3.00 -0.55 1.31
C VAL A 130 -2.19 0.30 0.38
N ALA A 131 -1.99 1.57 0.74
CA ALA A 131 -1.27 2.50 -0.10
C ALA A 131 0.18 2.06 -0.24
N PHE A 132 0.81 1.64 0.86
CA PHE A 132 2.17 1.10 0.83
C PHE A 132 2.25 -0.19 0.00
N TYR A 133 1.29 -1.10 0.16
CA TYR A 133 1.25 -2.35 -0.58
C TYR A 133 1.03 -2.09 -2.08
N ALA A 134 0.04 -1.28 -2.45
CA ALA A 134 -0.30 -0.97 -3.83
C ALA A 134 0.80 -0.21 -4.55
N ALA A 135 1.42 0.81 -3.92
CA ALA A 135 2.53 1.54 -4.50
C ALA A 135 3.72 0.61 -4.82
N SER A 136 3.94 -0.43 -4.01
CA SER A 136 4.98 -1.43 -4.28
C SER A 136 4.56 -2.47 -5.32
N ARG A 137 3.31 -2.94 -5.31
CA ARG A 137 2.88 -4.08 -6.16
C ARG A 137 2.43 -3.66 -7.55
N ILE A 138 1.83 -2.49 -7.70
CA ILE A 138 1.30 -1.99 -8.97
C ILE A 138 1.81 -0.57 -9.26
N PRO A 139 3.14 -0.35 -9.23
CA PRO A 139 3.72 1.00 -9.30
C PRO A 139 3.41 1.73 -10.59
N HIS A 140 3.21 0.99 -11.69
CA HIS A 140 2.89 1.55 -12.99
C HIS A 140 1.47 2.15 -13.10
N ARG A 141 0.69 2.14 -12.00
CA ARG A 141 -0.71 2.58 -11.99
C ARG A 141 -0.92 3.95 -11.37
N PHE A 142 -0.03 4.39 -10.50
CA PHE A 142 -0.22 5.61 -9.71
C PHE A 142 0.96 6.55 -9.91
N ALA A 143 0.68 7.84 -10.10
CA ALA A 143 1.69 8.88 -10.15
C ALA A 143 2.30 9.15 -8.76
N ALA A 144 1.48 9.03 -7.71
CA ALA A 144 1.89 9.14 -6.31
C ALA A 144 0.78 8.60 -5.40
N ALA A 145 1.11 8.36 -4.12
CA ALA A 145 0.15 7.98 -3.10
C ALA A 145 0.25 8.87 -1.85
N ALA A 146 -0.87 9.04 -1.14
CA ALA A 146 -0.95 9.76 0.13
C ALA A 146 -1.61 8.91 1.22
N VAL A 147 -1.04 8.94 2.42
CA VAL A 147 -1.51 8.19 3.58
C VAL A 147 -1.73 9.15 4.74
N LEU A 148 -2.98 9.33 5.16
CA LEU A 148 -3.35 10.22 6.25
C LEU A 148 -3.56 9.43 7.54
N GLY A 149 -2.57 9.48 8.44
CA GLY A 149 -2.52 8.69 9.66
C GLY A 149 -2.18 7.22 9.41
N GLY A 150 -2.59 6.35 10.34
CA GLY A 150 -2.37 4.91 10.25
C GLY A 150 -0.90 4.49 10.30
N ASP A 151 -0.64 3.23 9.94
CA ASP A 151 0.67 2.59 10.03
C ASP A 151 0.94 1.74 8.79
N ALA A 152 2.21 1.69 8.34
CA ALA A 152 2.67 0.86 7.22
C ALA A 152 2.93 -0.60 7.62
N TRP A 153 2.92 -0.91 8.92
CA TRP A 153 3.47 -2.17 9.42
C TRP A 153 2.77 -3.43 8.93
N GLU A 154 1.44 -3.44 8.83
CA GLU A 154 0.75 -4.62 8.29
C GLU A 154 1.21 -4.92 6.86
N ALA A 155 1.51 -3.89 6.06
CA ALA A 155 2.08 -4.04 4.72
C ALA A 155 3.52 -4.59 4.78
N ILE A 156 4.35 -4.11 5.71
CA ILE A 156 5.71 -4.62 5.94
C ILE A 156 5.68 -6.13 6.29
N GLU A 157 4.78 -6.53 7.19
CA GLU A 157 4.65 -7.93 7.66
C GLU A 157 4.16 -8.89 6.58
N THR A 158 3.64 -8.39 5.46
CA THR A 158 3.32 -9.25 4.30
C THR A 158 4.56 -9.87 3.67
N ASN A 159 5.76 -9.32 3.94
CA ASN A 159 7.03 -9.71 3.32
C ASN A 159 7.04 -9.54 1.78
N ARG A 160 6.18 -8.64 1.26
CA ARG A 160 5.97 -8.40 -0.17
C ARG A 160 6.15 -6.93 -0.58
N LEU A 161 6.72 -6.10 0.29
CA LEU A 161 7.14 -4.74 -0.07
C LEU A 161 8.56 -4.76 -0.62
N PHE A 162 8.73 -4.08 -1.75
CA PHE A 162 9.99 -3.89 -2.45
C PHE A 162 10.20 -2.40 -2.69
N GLY A 163 11.29 -1.84 -2.16
CA GLY A 163 11.60 -0.42 -2.27
C GLY A 163 11.88 0.00 -3.71
N ALA A 164 12.54 -0.87 -4.50
CA ALA A 164 12.82 -0.63 -5.91
C ALA A 164 11.58 -0.21 -6.70
N ASN A 165 10.44 -0.87 -6.44
CA ASN A 165 9.19 -0.66 -7.16
C ASN A 165 8.62 0.75 -6.94
N THR A 166 9.00 1.42 -5.85
CA THR A 166 8.49 2.76 -5.49
C THR A 166 9.40 3.90 -5.95
N ALA A 167 10.50 3.61 -6.66
CA ALA A 167 11.43 4.64 -7.14
C ALA A 167 10.72 5.76 -7.94
N LEU A 168 9.64 5.43 -8.65
CA LEU A 168 8.84 6.36 -9.46
C LEU A 168 7.45 6.66 -8.87
N VAL A 169 7.12 6.12 -7.70
CA VAL A 169 5.82 6.31 -7.04
C VAL A 169 6.07 6.71 -5.58
N PRO A 170 6.23 8.01 -5.30
CA PRO A 170 6.42 8.47 -3.94
C PRO A 170 5.14 8.30 -3.11
N VAL A 171 5.32 7.96 -1.84
CA VAL A 171 4.24 7.78 -0.87
C VAL A 171 4.37 8.84 0.22
N LEU A 172 3.53 9.87 0.19
CA LEU A 172 3.40 10.83 1.28
C LEU A 172 2.73 10.15 2.48
N TRP A 173 3.35 10.19 3.65
CA TRP A 173 2.82 9.63 4.88
C TRP A 173 2.69 10.71 5.95
N ALA A 174 1.46 11.09 6.27
CA ALA A 174 1.14 12.05 7.32
C ALA A 174 0.94 11.32 8.64
N ALA A 175 1.99 11.20 9.45
CA ALA A 175 1.95 10.50 10.74
C ALA A 175 2.90 11.13 11.77
N PRO A 176 2.58 11.05 13.08
CA PRO A 176 3.50 11.51 14.12
C PRO A 176 4.81 10.72 14.04
N ARG A 177 5.94 11.41 13.89
CA ARG A 177 7.26 10.76 13.73
C ARG A 177 7.55 9.70 14.81
N PRO A 178 7.32 9.92 16.12
CA PRO A 178 7.59 8.90 17.12
C PRO A 178 6.87 7.56 16.88
N ALA A 179 5.65 7.61 16.34
CA ALA A 179 4.88 6.40 16.02
C ALA A 179 5.32 5.77 14.67
N ALA A 180 5.70 6.59 13.69
CA ALA A 180 6.10 6.15 12.36
C ALA A 180 7.56 5.65 12.26
N GLU A 181 8.44 6.13 13.14
CA GLU A 181 9.90 5.95 13.08
C GLU A 181 10.36 4.48 12.91
N PRO A 182 9.80 3.48 13.62
CA PRO A 182 10.23 2.09 13.46
C PRO A 182 9.94 1.55 12.04
N ALA A 183 8.76 1.87 11.50
CA ALA A 183 8.37 1.44 10.16
C ALA A 183 9.16 2.21 9.09
N LEU A 184 9.30 3.53 9.28
CA LEU A 184 10.03 4.41 8.37
C LEU A 184 11.48 3.94 8.19
N ARG A 185 12.19 3.60 9.27
CA ARG A 185 13.57 3.09 9.17
C ARG A 185 13.70 1.81 8.34
N LYS A 186 12.72 0.90 8.44
CA LYS A 186 12.70 -0.32 7.61
C LYS A 186 12.44 0.01 6.14
N LEU A 187 11.51 0.92 5.86
CA LEU A 187 11.18 1.40 4.52
C LEU A 187 12.40 2.07 3.88
N GLU A 188 13.04 3.02 4.58
CA GLU A 188 14.23 3.75 4.12
C GLU A 188 15.42 2.81 3.86
N ALA A 189 15.68 1.85 4.76
CA ALA A 189 16.76 0.88 4.59
C ALA A 189 16.60 0.01 3.32
N ALA A 190 15.37 -0.19 2.85
CA ALA A 190 15.07 -0.92 1.63
C ALA A 190 14.99 -0.02 0.38
N GLY A 191 15.22 1.29 0.53
CA GLY A 191 15.06 2.28 -0.55
C GLY A 191 13.61 2.54 -0.95
N TYR A 192 12.66 2.29 -0.04
CA TYR A 192 11.24 2.57 -0.28
C TYR A 192 10.99 4.09 -0.24
N ASN A 193 10.31 4.63 -1.25
CA ASN A 193 10.09 6.06 -1.45
C ASN A 193 8.94 6.60 -0.57
N ALA A 194 9.12 6.56 0.75
CA ALA A 194 8.19 7.10 1.72
C ALA A 194 8.63 8.50 2.19
N VAL A 195 7.73 9.47 2.14
CA VAL A 195 7.97 10.85 2.57
C VAL A 195 7.12 11.12 3.80
N LEU A 196 7.73 11.09 4.99
CA LEU A 196 7.03 11.39 6.24
C LEU A 196 6.80 12.91 6.39
N ARG A 197 5.57 13.31 6.71
CA ARG A 197 5.23 14.68 7.13
C ARG A 197 4.39 14.70 8.41
N PRO A 198 4.40 15.79 9.18
CA PRO A 198 3.51 15.94 10.32
C PRO A 198 2.03 15.94 9.90
N PRO A 199 1.12 15.25 10.64
CA PRO A 199 -0.31 15.23 10.34
C PRO A 199 -0.96 16.62 10.29
N GLU A 200 -0.57 17.50 11.20
CA GLU A 200 -1.07 18.87 11.32
C GLU A 200 -0.76 19.74 10.09
N GLU A 201 0.31 19.42 9.36
CA GLU A 201 0.71 20.11 8.13
C GLU A 201 0.17 19.44 6.87
N THR A 202 -0.48 18.28 7.01
CA THR A 202 -0.91 17.45 5.88
C THR A 202 -2.41 17.09 5.95
N PRO A 203 -3.32 18.07 6.02
CA PRO A 203 -4.75 17.81 5.81
C PRO A 203 -5.01 17.34 4.36
N PRO A 204 -6.21 16.80 4.06
CA PRO A 204 -6.56 16.32 2.71
C PRO A 204 -6.21 17.30 1.59
N GLU A 205 -6.46 18.60 1.76
CA GLU A 205 -6.16 19.63 0.76
C GLU A 205 -4.66 19.77 0.48
N ALA A 206 -3.82 19.71 1.52
CA ALA A 206 -2.37 19.76 1.39
C ALA A 206 -1.82 18.46 0.77
N ALA A 207 -2.43 17.32 1.07
CA ALA A 207 -2.10 16.05 0.42
C ALA A 207 -2.44 16.08 -1.08
N LEU A 208 -3.59 16.61 -1.47
CA LEU A 208 -3.96 16.79 -2.88
C LEU A 208 -3.02 17.74 -3.61
N GLU A 209 -2.60 18.83 -2.96
CA GLU A 209 -1.59 19.73 -3.50
C GLU A 209 -0.27 19.00 -3.75
N TRP A 210 0.22 18.24 -2.77
CA TRP A 210 1.43 17.44 -2.94
C TRP A 210 1.30 16.40 -4.06
N LEU A 211 0.16 15.70 -4.14
CA LEU A 211 -0.12 14.73 -5.21
C LEU A 211 -0.08 15.39 -6.60
N SER A 212 -0.64 16.60 -6.73
CA SER A 212 -0.70 17.34 -8.01
C SER A 212 0.67 17.64 -8.63
N GLY A 213 1.73 17.70 -7.81
CA GLY A 213 3.10 17.90 -8.25
C GLY A 213 3.72 16.67 -8.93
N HIS A 214 3.05 15.52 -8.90
CA HIS A 214 3.55 14.25 -9.42
C HIS A 214 2.80 13.83 -10.68
N ARG A 215 3.53 13.26 -11.63
CA ARG A 215 2.99 12.72 -12.88
C ARG A 215 3.63 11.36 -13.15
N LEU A 216 2.79 10.41 -13.58
CA LEU A 216 3.25 9.11 -14.04
C LEU A 216 3.77 9.25 -15.47
N GLU A 217 5.05 8.95 -15.67
CA GLU A 217 5.61 8.80 -17.01
C GLU A 217 5.24 7.41 -17.55
N ARG A 218 4.72 7.36 -18.79
CA ARG A 218 4.41 6.07 -19.43
C ARG A 218 5.68 5.28 -19.79
N TYR A 219 6.71 6.00 -20.21
CA TYR A 219 8.01 5.47 -20.62
C TYR A 219 9.14 6.17 -19.86
N PRO A 220 9.23 5.97 -18.53
CA PRO A 220 10.32 6.53 -17.75
C PRO A 220 11.66 6.00 -18.26
N THR A 221 12.69 6.84 -18.25
CA THR A 221 14.02 6.48 -18.73
C THR A 221 14.70 5.43 -17.88
N LYS A 222 14.29 5.27 -16.61
CA LYS A 222 14.81 4.25 -15.71
C LYS A 222 13.67 3.59 -14.94
N VAL A 223 13.69 2.26 -14.87
CA VAL A 223 12.75 1.46 -14.07
C VAL A 223 13.49 0.44 -13.22
N ASP A 224 12.92 0.10 -12.08
CA ASP A 224 13.49 -0.89 -11.16
C ASP A 224 12.35 -1.65 -10.50
N CYS A 225 12.33 -2.96 -10.65
CA CYS A 225 11.15 -3.76 -10.39
C CYS A 225 11.57 -5.13 -9.82
N GLU A 226 11.06 -5.45 -8.64
CA GLU A 226 11.28 -6.70 -7.94
C GLU A 226 9.94 -7.34 -7.52
N THR A 227 9.82 -8.65 -7.70
CA THR A 227 8.65 -9.41 -7.26
C THR A 227 8.99 -10.89 -7.12
N GLY A 228 8.32 -11.59 -6.19
CA GLY A 228 8.30 -13.05 -6.12
C GLY A 228 7.06 -13.68 -6.77
N ASN A 229 6.17 -12.86 -7.34
CA ASN A 229 4.91 -13.30 -7.94
C ASN A 229 4.79 -12.80 -9.39
N SER A 230 4.63 -13.74 -10.32
CA SER A 230 4.48 -13.47 -11.77
C SER A 230 3.27 -12.61 -12.11
N ALA A 231 2.24 -12.58 -11.25
CA ALA A 231 1.11 -11.66 -11.41
C ALA A 231 1.55 -10.18 -11.34
N PHE A 232 2.62 -9.85 -10.62
CA PHE A 232 3.13 -8.48 -10.46
C PHE A 232 4.46 -8.26 -11.20
N ALA A 233 4.71 -9.08 -12.21
CA ALA A 233 5.94 -9.02 -12.98
C ALA A 233 6.01 -7.85 -13.98
N ARG A 234 4.89 -7.12 -14.18
CA ARG A 234 4.85 -5.94 -15.05
C ARG A 234 5.12 -4.67 -14.26
N CYS A 235 5.99 -3.85 -14.83
CA CYS A 235 6.38 -2.57 -14.30
C CYS A 235 6.70 -1.64 -15.48
N TYR A 236 5.78 -0.72 -15.74
CA TYR A 236 5.83 0.22 -16.87
C TYR A 236 5.95 -0.52 -18.21
N TRP A 237 7.04 -0.29 -18.94
CA TRP A 237 7.35 -0.85 -20.24
C TRP A 237 8.11 -2.19 -20.17
N ILE A 238 8.26 -2.79 -18.97
CA ILE A 238 8.92 -4.08 -18.77
C ILE A 238 7.98 -5.07 -18.12
N GLN A 239 8.09 -6.33 -18.52
CA GLN A 239 7.44 -7.45 -17.86
C GLN A 239 8.36 -8.65 -17.77
N ILE A 240 8.59 -9.19 -16.57
CA ILE A 240 9.26 -10.49 -16.40
C ILE A 240 8.29 -11.59 -16.83
N THR A 241 8.66 -12.42 -17.80
CA THR A 241 7.79 -13.51 -18.29
C THR A 241 8.22 -14.87 -17.74
N ARG A 242 9.50 -15.06 -17.42
CA ARG A 242 10.01 -16.29 -16.77
C ARG A 242 11.01 -16.00 -15.67
N PHE A 243 10.77 -16.64 -14.52
CA PHE A 243 11.59 -16.58 -13.32
C PHE A 243 12.58 -17.76 -13.35
N ASP A 244 13.83 -17.53 -12.98
CA ASP A 244 14.86 -18.56 -12.90
C ASP A 244 15.85 -18.29 -11.76
N PRO A 245 15.74 -19.00 -10.62
CA PRO A 245 16.66 -18.85 -9.50
C PRO A 245 18.13 -19.18 -9.78
N ALA A 246 18.43 -19.88 -10.89
CA ALA A 246 19.79 -20.15 -11.32
C ALA A 246 20.46 -18.89 -11.93
N GLN A 247 19.68 -17.94 -12.45
CA GLN A 247 20.16 -16.66 -13.00
C GLN A 247 20.49 -15.67 -11.89
N ARG A 248 21.44 -16.02 -11.02
CA ARG A 248 21.89 -15.11 -9.96
C ARG A 248 22.76 -14.02 -10.55
N ASN A 249 22.60 -12.82 -10.01
CA ASN A 249 23.40 -11.66 -10.36
C ASN A 249 23.56 -10.82 -9.10
N ASP A 250 24.82 -10.61 -8.69
CA ASP A 250 25.15 -9.89 -7.46
C ASP A 250 25.10 -8.36 -7.65
N ALA A 251 24.95 -7.88 -8.89
CA ALA A 251 24.80 -6.45 -9.19
C ALA A 251 23.48 -5.86 -8.67
N LEU A 252 22.46 -6.69 -8.45
CA LEU A 252 21.15 -6.27 -7.96
C LEU A 252 20.84 -6.90 -6.60
N PRO A 253 21.08 -6.18 -5.48
CA PRO A 253 20.69 -6.67 -4.15
C PRO A 253 19.16 -6.80 -4.05
N VAL A 254 18.69 -7.50 -3.02
CA VAL A 254 17.25 -7.55 -2.70
C VAL A 254 16.83 -6.16 -2.18
N SER A 255 15.76 -5.58 -2.73
CA SER A 255 15.15 -4.32 -2.27
C SER A 255 13.95 -4.55 -1.34
N ARG A 256 13.80 -5.77 -0.84
CA ARG A 256 12.68 -6.19 0.00
C ARG A 256 12.75 -5.49 1.34
N VAL A 257 11.64 -4.91 1.78
CA VAL A 257 11.49 -4.41 3.14
C VAL A 257 11.42 -5.61 4.08
N PRO A 258 12.37 -5.79 5.02
CA PRO A 258 12.39 -6.95 5.89
C PRO A 258 11.19 -6.88 6.86
N PRO A 259 10.32 -7.91 6.90
CA PRO A 259 9.33 -8.02 7.96
C PRO A 259 10.04 -8.25 9.29
N SER A 260 9.32 -8.05 10.40
CA SER A 260 9.71 -8.60 11.70
C SER A 260 9.64 -10.14 11.70
N SER A 261 9.65 -10.79 12.85
CA SER A 261 9.37 -12.23 12.94
C SER A 261 8.02 -12.61 12.30
N GLY A 262 7.03 -11.72 12.41
CA GLY A 262 5.64 -11.97 12.07
C GLY A 262 4.96 -12.96 13.02
N ALA A 263 5.60 -13.25 14.16
CA ALA A 263 5.16 -14.24 15.12
C ALA A 263 3.75 -13.91 15.66
N PHE A 264 2.94 -14.95 15.83
CA PHE A 264 1.61 -14.86 16.41
C PHE A 264 1.37 -16.07 17.32
N PHE A 265 0.28 -16.07 18.08
CA PHE A 265 -0.05 -17.22 18.92
C PHE A 265 -0.91 -18.21 18.13
N GLU A 266 -0.80 -19.49 18.46
CA GLU A 266 -1.58 -20.58 17.86
C GLU A 266 -3.10 -20.32 17.88
N PHE A 267 -3.56 -19.53 18.83
CA PHE A 267 -4.94 -19.06 18.90
C PHE A 267 -5.38 -18.20 17.71
N GLY A 268 -4.45 -17.76 16.87
CA GLY A 268 -4.67 -16.85 15.75
C GLY A 268 -4.24 -15.42 16.05
N ARG A 269 -4.29 -14.59 15.01
CA ARG A 269 -4.04 -13.14 15.10
C ARG A 269 -5.23 -12.42 15.76
N PHE A 270 -4.95 -11.31 16.40
CA PHE A 270 -5.94 -10.39 16.96
C PHE A 270 -5.45 -8.95 16.79
N GLY A 271 -6.38 -8.00 16.72
CA GLY A 271 -6.08 -6.57 16.63
C GLY A 271 -5.95 -5.93 18.01
N TYR A 272 -4.97 -5.03 18.15
CA TYR A 272 -4.73 -4.21 19.34
C TYR A 272 -4.12 -2.87 18.92
N SER A 273 -4.22 -1.85 19.77
CA SER A 273 -3.54 -0.58 19.55
C SER A 273 -2.08 -0.62 20.02
N ARG A 274 -1.15 -0.22 19.13
CA ARG A 274 0.27 -0.05 19.46
C ARG A 274 0.54 1.12 20.39
N THR A 275 -0.39 2.06 20.44
CA THR A 275 -0.34 3.21 21.33
C THR A 275 -1.17 2.99 22.59
N ASP A 276 -1.64 1.76 22.87
CA ASP A 276 -2.26 1.42 24.15
C ASP A 276 -1.27 1.79 25.28
N PRO A 277 -1.64 2.71 26.19
CA PRO A 277 -0.74 3.18 27.24
C PRO A 277 -0.43 2.11 28.30
N GLY A 278 -1.20 1.02 28.32
CA GLY A 278 -1.04 -0.07 29.27
C GLY A 278 -1.64 0.18 30.66
N PRO A 279 -1.35 -0.71 31.64
CA PRO A 279 -0.52 -1.91 31.52
C PRO A 279 -1.13 -2.96 30.59
N GLY A 280 -0.29 -3.68 29.84
CA GLY A 280 -0.73 -4.70 28.88
C GLY A 280 -1.28 -4.12 27.58
N VAL A 281 -1.87 -5.01 26.76
CA VAL A 281 -2.57 -4.64 25.53
C VAL A 281 -3.99 -5.18 25.51
N GLN A 282 -4.94 -4.36 25.07
CA GLN A 282 -6.33 -4.77 24.93
C GLN A 282 -6.59 -5.43 23.57
N VAL A 283 -7.32 -6.54 23.60
CA VAL A 283 -7.87 -7.19 22.40
C VAL A 283 -9.04 -6.33 21.91
N GLU A 284 -8.82 -5.60 20.83
CA GLU A 284 -9.81 -4.70 20.22
C GLU A 284 -10.60 -5.41 19.12
N ARG A 285 -9.94 -6.31 18.39
CA ARG A 285 -10.54 -6.99 17.24
C ARG A 285 -10.14 -8.46 17.21
N LEU A 286 -11.08 -9.29 16.78
CA LEU A 286 -10.87 -10.70 16.49
C LEU A 286 -11.38 -11.00 15.07
N PRO A 287 -10.82 -12.00 14.36
CA PRO A 287 -11.36 -12.46 13.08
C PRO A 287 -12.86 -12.81 13.17
N GLU A 288 -13.63 -12.61 12.09
CA GLU A 288 -15.09 -12.83 12.08
C GLU A 288 -15.52 -14.24 12.54
N ASN A 289 -14.68 -15.25 12.27
CA ASN A 289 -14.92 -16.64 12.64
C ASN A 289 -13.93 -17.15 13.70
N TYR A 290 -13.46 -16.26 14.57
CA TYR A 290 -12.50 -16.62 15.62
C TYR A 290 -13.10 -17.63 16.61
N ARG A 291 -12.41 -18.76 16.78
CA ARG A 291 -12.80 -19.85 17.71
C ARG A 291 -11.81 -20.06 18.86
N GLY A 292 -10.85 -19.15 19.02
CA GLY A 292 -9.86 -19.23 20.09
C GLY A 292 -10.38 -18.75 21.45
N PRO A 293 -9.54 -18.83 22.50
CA PRO A 293 -9.95 -18.51 23.87
C PRO A 293 -9.98 -17.02 24.20
N LEU A 294 -9.40 -16.15 23.36
CA LEU A 294 -9.43 -14.70 23.55
C LEU A 294 -10.84 -14.13 23.29
N ARG A 295 -11.16 -13.04 23.96
CA ARG A 295 -12.40 -12.28 23.78
C ARG A 295 -12.07 -10.81 23.58
N ILE A 296 -12.92 -10.11 22.84
CA ILE A 296 -12.84 -8.65 22.74
C ILE A 296 -12.93 -8.06 24.16
N GLY A 297 -12.02 -7.13 24.47
CA GLY A 297 -11.89 -6.51 25.79
C GLY A 297 -10.94 -7.24 26.76
N ASP A 298 -10.44 -8.43 26.41
CA ASP A 298 -9.37 -9.07 27.18
C ASP A 298 -8.11 -8.19 27.19
N ARG A 299 -7.43 -8.09 28.33
CA ARG A 299 -6.17 -7.35 28.45
C ARG A 299 -5.00 -8.30 28.70
N ILE A 300 -4.09 -8.42 27.74
CA ILE A 300 -2.90 -9.28 27.83
C ILE A 300 -1.82 -8.53 28.60
N VAL A 301 -1.53 -8.97 29.81
CA VAL A 301 -0.61 -8.28 30.74
C VAL A 301 0.76 -8.95 30.84
N ALA A 302 0.90 -10.19 30.35
CA ALA A 302 2.20 -10.86 30.23
C ALA A 302 2.19 -11.94 29.13
N VAL A 303 3.35 -12.18 28.53
CA VAL A 303 3.59 -13.24 27.53
C VAL A 303 4.83 -14.02 27.94
N GLY A 304 4.69 -15.34 28.12
CA GLY A 304 5.81 -16.20 28.51
C GLY A 304 6.45 -15.79 29.84
N GLY A 305 5.67 -15.23 30.76
CA GLY A 305 6.15 -14.69 32.04
C GLY A 305 6.77 -13.29 31.97
N ARG A 306 6.96 -12.70 30.79
CA ARG A 306 7.43 -11.32 30.64
C ARG A 306 6.24 -10.35 30.72
N PRO A 307 6.24 -9.37 31.65
CA PRO A 307 5.21 -8.34 31.71
C PRO A 307 5.15 -7.56 30.40
N VAL A 308 3.94 -7.17 30.02
CA VAL A 308 3.69 -6.28 28.87
C VAL A 308 3.35 -4.92 29.43
N GLU A 309 4.23 -3.95 29.22
CA GLU A 309 4.05 -2.59 29.76
C GLU A 309 2.98 -1.83 29.00
N ASN A 310 2.96 -1.90 27.67
CA ASN A 310 2.09 -1.14 26.78
C ASN A 310 2.06 -1.78 25.37
N GLY A 311 1.32 -1.16 24.45
CA GLY A 311 1.23 -1.57 23.03
C GLY A 311 2.57 -1.73 22.32
N ALA A 312 3.48 -0.77 22.48
CA ALA A 312 4.79 -0.78 21.84
C ALA A 312 5.71 -1.88 22.40
N ALA A 313 5.65 -2.12 23.72
CA ALA A 313 6.39 -3.19 24.38
C ALA A 313 5.90 -4.57 23.93
N PHE A 314 4.58 -4.74 23.77
CA PHE A 314 4.02 -5.98 23.21
C PHE A 314 4.51 -6.24 21.78
N GLN A 315 4.46 -5.23 20.91
CA GLN A 315 4.96 -5.37 19.54
C GLN A 315 6.45 -5.76 19.52
N THR A 316 7.28 -5.05 20.27
CA THR A 316 8.71 -5.33 20.39
C THR A 316 8.96 -6.76 20.89
N LEU A 317 8.16 -7.21 21.86
CA LEU A 317 8.25 -8.56 22.38
C LEU A 317 7.93 -9.61 21.31
N MET A 318 6.85 -9.42 20.55
CA MET A 318 6.47 -10.33 19.46
C MET A 318 7.51 -10.34 18.33
N ASP A 319 8.06 -9.17 17.97
CA ASP A 319 9.08 -9.03 16.94
C ASP A 319 10.37 -9.80 17.26
N GLN A 320 10.70 -9.94 18.55
CA GLN A 320 11.86 -10.70 19.04
C GLN A 320 11.65 -12.22 19.02
N LEU A 321 10.42 -12.70 18.83
CA LEU A 321 10.14 -14.13 18.83
C LEU A 321 10.49 -14.74 17.46
N SER A 322 11.69 -15.30 17.32
CA SER A 322 12.19 -15.88 16.08
C SER A 322 12.02 -17.40 15.97
N GLU A 323 11.43 -18.05 16.98
CA GLU A 323 11.31 -19.51 17.06
C GLU A 323 9.91 -19.92 17.52
N GLU A 324 9.42 -21.02 16.98
CA GLU A 324 8.19 -21.64 17.46
C GLU A 324 8.44 -22.36 18.78
N ARG A 325 7.67 -21.99 19.81
CA ARG A 325 7.82 -22.57 21.15
C ARG A 325 6.54 -22.45 21.97
N PRO A 326 6.31 -23.33 22.96
CA PRO A 326 5.24 -23.14 23.93
C PRO A 326 5.33 -21.77 24.62
N ALA A 327 4.20 -21.14 24.86
CA ALA A 327 4.09 -19.88 25.57
C ALA A 327 2.80 -19.83 26.39
N ALA A 328 2.76 -18.97 27.40
CA ALA A 328 1.55 -18.72 28.17
C ALA A 328 1.21 -17.23 28.14
N LEU A 329 -0.05 -16.91 27.91
CA LEU A 329 -0.58 -15.56 28.02
C LEU A 329 -1.23 -15.37 29.38
N MET A 330 -0.87 -14.29 30.07
CA MET A 330 -1.64 -13.84 31.23
C MET A 330 -2.64 -12.78 30.75
N VAL A 331 -3.92 -13.11 30.86
CA VAL A 331 -5.04 -12.29 30.41
C VAL A 331 -5.82 -11.79 31.61
N GLN A 332 -6.17 -10.51 31.62
CA GLN A 332 -7.12 -9.95 32.56
C GLN A 332 -8.49 -9.84 31.90
N ARG A 333 -9.49 -10.50 32.50
CA ARG A 333 -10.89 -10.54 32.03
C ARG A 333 -11.82 -10.33 33.22
N GLY A 334 -12.64 -9.28 33.18
CA GLY A 334 -13.57 -8.97 34.28
C GLY A 334 -12.89 -8.87 35.65
N GLY A 335 -11.67 -8.32 35.69
CA GLY A 335 -10.86 -8.21 36.91
C GLY A 335 -10.09 -9.47 37.31
N GLN A 336 -10.40 -10.64 36.75
CA GLN A 336 -9.69 -11.90 37.03
C GLN A 336 -8.47 -12.07 36.12
N ARG A 337 -7.41 -12.72 36.64
CA ARG A 337 -6.24 -13.12 35.85
C ARG A 337 -6.38 -14.58 35.42
N LEU A 338 -6.39 -14.80 34.11
CA LEU A 338 -6.48 -16.10 33.46
C LEU A 338 -5.15 -16.41 32.79
N ARG A 339 -4.68 -17.65 32.91
CA ARG A 339 -3.52 -18.14 32.18
C ARG A 339 -3.99 -18.99 31.00
N LEU A 340 -3.59 -18.61 29.79
CA LEU A 340 -3.92 -19.33 28.56
C LEU A 340 -2.65 -19.95 27.98
N GLU A 341 -2.61 -21.28 27.91
CA GLU A 341 -1.49 -22.02 27.31
C GLU A 341 -1.60 -22.04 25.79
N THR A 342 -0.53 -21.64 25.10
CA THR A 342 -0.50 -21.49 23.65
C THR A 342 0.88 -21.85 23.10
N ARG A 343 1.07 -21.64 21.81
CA ARG A 343 2.37 -21.75 21.14
C ARG A 343 2.60 -20.49 20.32
N VAL A 344 3.85 -20.02 20.30
CA VAL A 344 4.31 -19.06 19.31
C VAL A 344 4.42 -19.77 17.96
N VAL A 345 3.79 -19.22 16.94
CA VAL A 345 3.79 -19.72 15.57
C VAL A 345 4.42 -18.66 14.68
N LEU A 346 5.25 -19.09 13.74
CA LEU A 346 5.83 -18.22 12.72
C LEU A 346 5.05 -18.35 11.41
N PRO A 347 4.76 -17.24 10.72
CA PRO A 347 4.06 -17.30 9.45
C PRO A 347 4.93 -17.97 8.39
N ARG A 348 4.34 -18.86 7.60
CA ARG A 348 4.99 -19.37 6.38
C ARG A 348 5.11 -18.22 5.38
N ARG A 349 6.33 -17.96 4.91
CA ARG A 349 6.61 -16.94 3.89
C ARG A 349 6.66 -17.63 2.53
N GLU A 350 5.77 -17.24 1.62
CA GLU A 350 5.61 -17.89 0.31
C GLU A 350 6.66 -17.42 -0.72
N GLU A 351 7.02 -16.13 -0.72
CA GLU A 351 8.01 -15.56 -1.66
C GLU A 351 9.45 -15.73 -1.11
N ASN A 352 9.96 -16.97 -1.02
CA ASN A 352 11.36 -17.21 -0.61
C ASN A 352 12.38 -16.79 -1.68
N PHE A 353 11.92 -16.61 -2.92
CA PHE A 353 12.71 -16.18 -4.06
C PHE A 353 12.04 -14.98 -4.73
N THR A 354 12.84 -14.02 -5.19
CA THR A 354 12.37 -12.87 -5.97
C THR A 354 13.22 -12.68 -7.22
N ALA A 355 12.57 -12.25 -8.29
CA ALA A 355 13.22 -11.78 -9.50
C ALA A 355 13.25 -10.25 -9.48
N ARG A 356 14.36 -9.64 -9.91
CA ARG A 356 14.54 -8.19 -10.01
C ARG A 356 15.09 -7.81 -11.37
N ILE A 357 14.59 -6.71 -11.93
CA ILE A 357 15.12 -6.09 -13.14
C ILE A 357 15.26 -4.59 -12.92
N GLN A 358 16.42 -4.05 -13.25
CA GLN A 358 16.65 -2.64 -13.43
C GLN A 358 16.92 -2.39 -14.91
N ALA A 359 16.26 -1.39 -15.48
CA ALA A 359 16.45 -1.05 -16.87
C ALA A 359 16.55 0.45 -17.07
N GLN A 360 17.37 0.85 -18.04
CA GLN A 360 17.61 2.25 -18.32
C GLN A 360 17.79 2.49 -19.82
N TRP A 361 17.07 3.49 -20.34
CA TRP A 361 17.25 4.05 -21.66
C TRP A 361 18.30 5.18 -21.62
N PHE A 362 19.26 5.11 -22.53
CA PHE A 362 20.30 6.12 -22.74
C PHE A 362 20.10 6.79 -24.10
N PRO A 363 19.47 7.99 -24.15
CA PRO A 363 19.18 8.67 -25.40
C PRO A 363 20.41 8.95 -26.26
N ASP A 364 21.55 9.29 -25.64
CA ASP A 364 22.77 9.70 -26.33
C ASP A 364 23.43 8.56 -27.12
N THR A 365 23.31 7.33 -26.62
CA THR A 365 23.88 6.13 -27.25
C THR A 365 22.85 5.30 -28.00
N GLY A 366 21.57 5.59 -27.83
CA GLY A 366 20.50 4.79 -28.38
C GLY A 366 20.42 3.40 -27.75
N GLU A 367 20.74 3.25 -26.46
CA GLU A 367 20.87 1.95 -25.79
C GLU A 367 19.87 1.77 -24.64
N VAL A 368 19.24 0.59 -24.57
CA VAL A 368 18.51 0.10 -23.40
C VAL A 368 19.42 -0.89 -22.67
N LEU A 369 19.88 -0.49 -21.48
CA LEU A 369 20.61 -1.39 -20.57
C LEU A 369 19.63 -2.08 -19.64
N LEU A 370 19.75 -3.40 -19.54
CA LEU A 370 18.94 -4.28 -18.70
C LEU A 370 19.89 -5.02 -17.77
N ILE A 371 19.69 -4.87 -16.47
CA ILE A 371 20.39 -5.66 -15.45
C ILE A 371 19.31 -6.46 -14.74
N SER A 372 19.47 -7.77 -14.63
CA SER A 372 18.48 -8.64 -13.98
C SER A 372 19.12 -9.66 -13.06
N ARG A 373 18.32 -10.11 -12.10
CA ARG A 373 18.57 -11.23 -11.21
C ARG A 373 17.31 -12.08 -11.14
N GLY A 374 17.45 -13.38 -11.31
CA GLY A 374 16.34 -14.32 -11.17
C GLY A 374 15.40 -14.34 -12.37
N VAL A 375 15.84 -13.83 -13.52
CA VAL A 375 15.04 -13.66 -14.75
C VAL A 375 15.73 -14.40 -15.88
N SER A 376 15.00 -15.27 -16.58
CA SER A 376 15.47 -15.94 -17.80
C SER A 376 14.72 -15.52 -19.05
N GLU A 377 13.59 -14.80 -18.92
CA GLU A 377 12.83 -14.26 -20.04
C GLU A 377 12.07 -13.01 -19.59
N MET A 378 12.01 -12.00 -20.45
CA MET A 378 11.29 -10.76 -20.22
C MET A 378 10.64 -10.25 -21.50
N ARG A 379 9.72 -9.28 -21.36
CA ARG A 379 9.10 -8.57 -22.46
C ARG A 379 9.32 -7.07 -22.29
N LEU A 380 9.71 -6.38 -23.36
CA LEU A 380 9.87 -4.93 -23.41
C LEU A 380 8.80 -4.32 -24.33
N GLU A 381 8.18 -3.21 -23.93
CA GLU A 381 7.27 -2.40 -24.75
C GLU A 381 7.96 -1.07 -25.08
N LEU A 382 8.67 -0.99 -26.21
CA LEU A 382 9.49 0.18 -26.54
C LEU A 382 8.71 1.22 -27.36
N PRO A 383 8.77 2.52 -27.02
CA PRO A 383 8.13 3.59 -27.78
C PRO A 383 8.89 3.89 -29.07
N ALA A 384 8.19 4.42 -30.08
CA ALA A 384 8.79 4.74 -31.38
C ALA A 384 9.96 5.73 -31.28
N GLY A 385 9.89 6.67 -30.33
CA GLY A 385 10.92 7.69 -30.12
C GLY A 385 12.26 7.18 -29.58
N TRP A 386 12.36 5.91 -29.18
CA TRP A 386 13.63 5.30 -28.75
C TRP A 386 14.35 4.55 -29.88
N LEU A 387 13.76 4.48 -31.07
CA LEU A 387 14.24 3.57 -32.10
C LEU A 387 15.16 4.25 -33.11
N PRO A 388 16.17 3.52 -33.65
CA PRO A 388 16.56 2.16 -33.27
C PRO A 388 17.21 2.11 -31.88
N ALA A 389 16.93 1.05 -31.10
CA ALA A 389 17.47 0.87 -29.75
C ALA A 389 18.36 -0.37 -29.67
N ARG A 390 19.63 -0.24 -29.28
CA ARG A 390 20.48 -1.38 -28.92
C ARG A 390 20.04 -1.93 -27.58
N LEU A 391 19.93 -3.24 -27.44
CA LEU A 391 19.55 -3.92 -26.21
C LEU A 391 20.79 -4.56 -25.60
N ASN A 392 21.13 -4.18 -24.38
CA ASN A 392 22.20 -4.81 -23.61
C ASN A 392 21.60 -5.47 -22.38
N TRP A 393 21.79 -6.77 -22.21
CA TRP A 393 21.28 -7.50 -21.06
C TRP A 393 22.42 -8.16 -20.28
N ASN A 394 22.58 -7.73 -19.02
CA ASN A 394 23.64 -8.21 -18.11
C ASN A 394 25.05 -8.07 -18.70
N GLY A 395 25.28 -7.08 -19.56
CA GLY A 395 26.56 -6.84 -20.24
C GLY A 395 26.66 -7.49 -21.62
N GLU A 396 25.71 -8.34 -22.01
CA GLU A 396 25.68 -9.02 -23.31
C GLU A 396 24.84 -8.27 -24.33
N ASP A 397 25.25 -8.29 -25.60
CA ASP A 397 24.47 -7.73 -26.70
C ASP A 397 23.25 -8.65 -26.98
N ALA A 398 22.06 -8.14 -26.70
CA ALA A 398 20.79 -8.82 -26.92
C ALA A 398 20.14 -8.44 -28.26
N GLY A 399 20.84 -7.66 -29.10
CA GLY A 399 20.41 -7.26 -30.43
C GLY A 399 19.90 -5.82 -30.51
N THR A 400 19.18 -5.49 -31.60
CA THR A 400 18.68 -4.15 -31.86
C THR A 400 17.18 -4.16 -32.15
N ALA A 401 16.42 -3.37 -31.40
CA ALA A 401 15.01 -3.12 -31.66
C ALA A 401 14.86 -2.09 -32.79
N SER A 402 14.27 -2.51 -33.91
CA SER A 402 14.09 -1.70 -35.12
C SER A 402 12.67 -1.16 -35.33
N ARG A 403 11.71 -1.59 -34.51
CA ARG A 403 10.29 -1.22 -34.58
C ARG A 403 9.68 -1.05 -33.19
N ALA A 404 8.65 -0.21 -33.10
CA ALA A 404 7.96 0.05 -31.84
C ALA A 404 7.12 -1.15 -31.43
N GLY A 405 6.87 -1.26 -30.13
CA GLY A 405 6.01 -2.30 -29.57
C GLY A 405 6.78 -3.37 -28.80
N CYS A 406 6.23 -4.59 -28.82
CA CYS A 406 6.66 -5.67 -27.94
C CYS A 406 7.88 -6.43 -28.48
N TRP A 407 8.88 -6.61 -27.62
CA TRP A 407 10.08 -7.42 -27.82
C TRP A 407 10.16 -8.48 -26.73
N MET A 408 10.62 -9.68 -27.08
CA MET A 408 10.81 -10.83 -26.19
C MET A 408 12.29 -11.16 -26.07
#